data_AF-A0A8S1ZKJ8-F1
#
_entry.id   AF-A0A8S1ZKJ8-F1
#
_cell.length_a   1.000
_cell.length_b   1.000
_cell.length_c   1.000
_cell.angle_alpha   90.00
_cell.angle_beta   90.00
_cell.angle_gamma   90.00
#
_symmetry.space_group_name_H-M   'P 1'
#
loop_
_entity.id
_entity.type
_entity.pdbx_description
1 polymer ?
#
loop_
_entity_poly.entity_id
_entity_poly.type
_entity_poly.pdbx_seq_one_letter_code
_entity_poly.pdbx_strand_id
1 'polypeptide(L)'
;MALPSTVSSPSFKSTPPYLSAFNPKPLHLPATYRSINRRSCKLLSFRCSSSSFSEKHHNANPPKSDDLVELPLFPLPLVLFPGATIPLQIFEFRYRVMMQTLLQSDLRFGVVYSDAVSGSAAGIGCVGEIVKHERLVDDRFFLICKGQERFRVTDLVRTKPYLVAKVTWLEDRPSGSEEESVPDSVLVFRRKYI
;
A
#
# COMPACT_ATOMS: atom_id res chain seq x y z
N MET A 1 -36.94 53.20 35.25
CA MET A 1 -36.42 52.49 36.43
C MET A 1 -35.55 51.33 35.96
N ALA A 2 -34.51 50.99 36.71
CA ALA A 2 -33.48 50.01 36.29
C ALA A 2 -33.66 48.63 36.97
N LEU A 3 -33.02 47.62 36.37
CA LEU A 3 -32.37 46.36 36.86
C LEU A 3 -32.48 45.99 38.37
N PRO A 4 -32.35 44.70 38.81
CA PRO A 4 -31.53 43.60 38.24
C PRO A 4 -32.34 42.25 38.10
N SER A 5 -31.81 41.01 37.96
CA SER A 5 -30.48 40.43 38.24
C SER A 5 -30.11 39.17 37.41
N THR A 6 -28.85 38.74 37.59
CA THR A 6 -28.14 37.48 37.21
C THR A 6 -28.61 36.19 37.91
N VAL A 7 -28.26 35.01 37.37
CA VAL A 7 -27.33 34.01 37.99
C VAL A 7 -26.68 33.15 36.89
N SER A 8 -25.39 32.84 37.03
CA SER A 8 -24.58 31.99 36.13
C SER A 8 -24.42 30.56 36.66
N SER A 9 -23.87 29.63 35.87
CA SER A 9 -23.47 28.28 36.33
C SER A 9 -22.15 27.80 35.69
N PRO A 10 -21.40 26.87 36.30
CA PRO A 10 -19.93 26.93 36.27
C PRO A 10 -19.18 25.66 35.79
N SER A 11 -17.87 25.83 35.56
CA SER A 11 -16.81 24.79 35.49
C SER A 11 -16.90 23.77 34.34
N PHE A 12 -15.80 23.18 33.82
CA PHE A 12 -14.48 22.94 34.41
C PHE A 12 -13.32 23.35 33.50
N LYS A 13 -12.20 23.79 34.10
CA LYS A 13 -10.86 23.77 33.48
C LYS A 13 -9.98 22.79 34.25
N SER A 14 -9.47 21.76 33.58
CA SER A 14 -8.52 20.80 34.14
C SER A 14 -7.19 20.86 33.40
N THR A 15 -6.22 21.56 33.98
CA THR A 15 -4.79 21.40 33.66
C THR A 15 -4.22 20.19 34.41
N PRO A 16 -3.41 19.33 33.76
CA PRO A 16 -2.43 18.50 34.45
C PRO A 16 -1.02 19.14 34.38
N PRO A 17 -0.12 18.81 35.33
CA PRO A 17 1.18 19.46 35.46
C PRO A 17 2.33 18.75 34.72
N TYR A 18 3.43 19.51 34.63
CA TYR A 18 4.82 19.11 34.45
C TYR A 18 5.21 17.73 35.01
N LEU A 19 5.90 16.91 34.21
CA LEU A 19 7.04 16.11 34.71
C LEU A 19 7.91 15.56 33.57
N SER A 20 9.18 16.00 33.59
CA SER A 20 10.27 15.45 32.79
C SER A 20 10.98 14.32 33.54
N ALA A 21 11.34 13.24 32.86
CA ALA A 21 12.58 12.46 33.08
C ALA A 21 12.64 11.24 32.14
N PHE A 22 13.60 11.24 31.21
CA PHE A 22 13.99 10.03 30.46
C PHE A 22 14.92 9.16 31.32
N ASN A 23 14.64 7.86 31.45
CA ASN A 23 15.66 6.80 31.32
C ASN A 23 15.03 5.39 31.23
N PRO A 24 15.37 4.61 30.19
CA PRO A 24 15.64 3.19 30.43
C PRO A 24 16.98 2.72 29.82
N LYS A 25 17.68 1.88 30.58
CA LYS A 25 18.94 1.21 30.20
C LYS A 25 18.70 0.11 29.15
N PRO A 26 19.68 -0.22 28.29
CA PRO A 26 19.57 -1.34 27.37
C PRO A 26 19.81 -2.68 28.09
N LEU A 27 19.06 -3.73 27.71
CA LEU A 27 19.34 -5.10 28.11
C LEU A 27 19.40 -6.06 26.91
N HIS A 28 20.41 -6.90 27.00
CA HIS A 28 21.01 -7.78 26.00
C HIS A 28 20.11 -8.88 25.39
N LEU A 29 20.38 -9.18 24.12
CA LEU A 29 20.22 -10.51 23.50
C LEU A 29 21.13 -11.55 24.20
N PRO A 30 20.84 -12.88 24.19
CA PRO A 30 20.96 -13.66 22.94
C PRO A 30 20.12 -14.96 22.80
N ALA A 31 20.12 -15.54 21.58
CA ALA A 31 20.67 -16.90 21.30
C ALA A 31 19.94 -17.68 20.17
N THR A 32 20.71 -18.00 19.12
CA THR A 32 20.68 -19.26 18.34
C THR A 32 19.35 -19.85 17.85
N TYR A 33 19.05 -19.69 16.55
CA TYR A 33 18.26 -20.67 15.80
C TYR A 33 19.17 -21.58 14.97
N ARG A 34 18.82 -22.88 14.87
CA ARG A 34 19.75 -23.97 14.53
C ARG A 34 19.50 -24.47 13.10
N SER A 35 20.53 -24.42 12.25
CA SER A 35 20.49 -25.04 10.91
C SER A 35 20.42 -26.57 11.00
N ILE A 36 19.55 -27.19 10.21
CA ILE A 36 19.47 -28.65 10.04
C ILE A 36 19.87 -29.00 8.61
N ASN A 37 21.02 -29.66 8.51
CA ASN A 37 21.60 -30.16 7.27
C ASN A 37 21.45 -31.69 7.25
N ARG A 38 20.75 -32.25 6.25
CA ARG A 38 20.71 -33.71 6.02
C ARG A 38 21.14 -34.03 4.59
N ARG A 39 22.34 -34.59 4.46
CA ARG A 39 22.88 -35.15 3.23
C ARG A 39 22.68 -36.67 3.17
N SER A 40 22.76 -37.18 1.95
CA SER A 40 23.17 -38.55 1.57
C SER A 40 22.08 -39.64 1.54
N CYS A 41 21.77 -40.08 0.33
CA CYS A 41 21.68 -41.50 -0.04
C CYS A 41 22.39 -41.68 -1.41
N LYS A 42 22.89 -42.89 -1.68
CA LYS A 42 23.98 -43.17 -2.65
C LYS A 42 23.50 -43.53 -4.07
N LEU A 43 24.47 -43.52 -5.00
CA LEU A 43 24.36 -44.00 -6.38
C LEU A 43 23.79 -45.43 -6.50
N LEU A 44 23.05 -45.68 -7.57
CA LEU A 44 23.22 -46.89 -8.39
C LEU A 44 23.18 -46.52 -9.88
N SER A 45 23.95 -47.25 -10.68
CA SER A 45 24.23 -47.00 -12.09
C SER A 45 23.33 -47.80 -13.03
N PHE A 46 22.85 -47.19 -14.13
CA PHE A 46 22.60 -47.91 -15.39
C PHE A 46 22.90 -47.01 -16.62
N ARG A 47 23.18 -47.63 -17.76
CA ARG A 47 23.85 -47.05 -18.94
C ARG A 47 22.89 -46.77 -20.12
N CYS A 48 23.21 -45.72 -20.91
CA CYS A 48 22.99 -45.54 -22.37
C CYS A 48 21.55 -45.73 -22.93
N SER A 49 21.12 -45.22 -24.09
CA SER A 49 21.79 -44.66 -25.27
C SER A 49 20.98 -43.50 -25.91
N SER A 50 21.56 -42.84 -26.90
CA SER A 50 20.93 -41.87 -27.81
C SER A 50 19.86 -42.45 -28.75
N SER A 51 18.81 -41.68 -29.06
CA SER A 51 18.09 -41.80 -30.35
C SER A 51 17.38 -40.51 -30.78
N SER A 52 17.51 -40.24 -32.07
CA SER A 52 16.94 -39.22 -32.95
C SER A 52 15.58 -38.55 -32.65
N PHE A 53 15.57 -37.23 -32.87
CA PHE A 53 14.71 -36.50 -33.83
C PHE A 53 13.21 -36.84 -33.90
N SER A 54 12.38 -35.86 -33.53
CA SER A 54 11.07 -35.67 -34.17
C SER A 54 10.70 -34.19 -34.17
N GLU A 55 10.93 -33.57 -35.32
CA GLU A 55 10.53 -32.19 -35.60
C GLU A 55 9.01 -32.14 -35.80
N LYS A 56 8.28 -31.38 -34.96
CA LYS A 56 6.85 -31.12 -35.17
C LYS A 56 6.55 -29.64 -35.09
N HIS A 57 6.06 -29.14 -36.22
CA HIS A 57 5.63 -27.77 -36.43
C HIS A 57 4.46 -27.37 -35.54
N HIS A 58 4.49 -26.08 -35.16
CA HIS A 58 3.35 -25.25 -34.76
C HIS A 58 2.50 -25.75 -33.58
N ASN A 59 2.79 -25.20 -32.40
CA ASN A 59 1.78 -24.33 -31.81
C ASN A 59 2.48 -23.12 -31.16
N ALA A 60 1.93 -21.93 -31.35
CA ALA A 60 2.42 -20.76 -30.64
C ALA A 60 2.16 -20.98 -29.14
N ASN A 61 3.20 -20.85 -28.30
CA ASN A 61 2.93 -20.60 -26.89
C ASN A 61 2.21 -19.25 -26.82
N PRO A 62 0.96 -19.18 -26.32
CA PRO A 62 0.38 -17.88 -26.01
C PRO A 62 1.31 -17.18 -24.99
N PRO A 63 1.46 -15.84 -25.07
CA PRO A 63 2.27 -15.11 -24.11
C PRO A 63 1.80 -15.46 -22.69
N LYS A 64 2.73 -15.92 -21.86
CA LYS A 64 2.42 -16.38 -20.51
C LYS A 64 1.92 -15.22 -19.67
N SER A 65 0.69 -15.37 -19.17
CA SER A 65 0.16 -14.75 -17.95
C SER A 65 0.59 -13.30 -17.70
N ASP A 66 -0.32 -12.34 -17.95
CA ASP A 66 -0.28 -11.04 -17.28
C ASP A 66 -0.01 -11.25 -15.78
N ASP A 67 0.94 -10.49 -15.21
CA ASP A 67 1.38 -10.62 -13.81
C ASP A 67 0.29 -10.19 -12.82
N LEU A 68 -0.70 -11.08 -12.63
CA LEU A 68 -1.84 -10.88 -11.74
C LEU A 68 -1.41 -11.04 -10.27
N VAL A 69 -1.29 -9.90 -9.58
CA VAL A 69 -0.91 -9.84 -8.16
C VAL A 69 -2.14 -9.59 -7.29
N GLU A 70 -2.25 -10.24 -6.13
CA GLU A 70 -3.27 -9.90 -5.12
C GLU A 70 -2.81 -8.70 -4.29
N LEU A 71 -3.56 -7.60 -4.35
CA LEU A 71 -3.23 -6.33 -3.71
C LEU A 71 -4.37 -5.89 -2.75
N PRO A 72 -4.07 -5.59 -1.47
CA PRO A 72 -5.01 -4.92 -0.57
C PRO A 72 -5.38 -3.54 -1.12
N LEU A 73 -6.67 -3.22 -1.22
CA LEU A 73 -7.15 -1.94 -1.74
C LEU A 73 -7.69 -1.02 -0.65
N PHE A 74 -7.35 0.26 -0.78
CA PHE A 74 -7.83 1.37 0.03
C PHE A 74 -8.64 2.35 -0.85
N PRO A 75 -9.98 2.22 -0.85
CA PRO A 75 -10.89 3.21 -1.42
C PRO A 75 -10.76 4.56 -0.71
N LEU A 76 -10.42 5.62 -1.45
CA LEU A 76 -10.34 6.99 -0.96
C LEU A 76 -11.02 7.97 -1.93
N PRO A 77 -11.56 9.12 -1.46
CA PRO A 77 -12.10 10.18 -2.32
C PRO A 77 -10.99 11.03 -2.97
N LEU A 78 -9.87 10.42 -3.34
CA LEU A 78 -8.71 11.07 -3.99
C LEU A 78 -8.01 10.09 -4.95
N VAL A 79 -7.18 10.63 -5.83
CA VAL A 79 -6.29 9.85 -6.71
C VAL A 79 -4.86 10.01 -6.25
N LEU A 80 -4.17 8.90 -6.00
CA LEU A 80 -2.71 8.88 -5.82
C LEU A 80 -2.04 8.77 -7.20
N PHE A 81 -0.97 9.54 -7.39
CA PHE A 81 -0.16 9.51 -8.62
C PHE A 81 1.24 8.94 -8.34
N PRO A 82 1.88 8.29 -9.33
CA PRO A 82 3.29 7.90 -9.25
C PRO A 82 4.19 9.05 -8.79
N GLY A 83 5.06 8.78 -7.83
CA GLY A 83 5.98 9.75 -7.22
C GLY A 83 5.35 10.73 -6.22
N ALA A 84 4.03 10.90 -6.19
CA ALA A 84 3.36 11.79 -5.23
C ALA A 84 3.33 11.18 -3.82
N THR A 85 3.38 12.01 -2.78
CA THR A 85 3.28 11.57 -1.38
C THR A 85 2.02 12.07 -0.73
N ILE A 86 1.29 11.21 -0.01
CA ILE A 86 0.10 11.61 0.76
C ILE A 86 0.24 11.17 2.24
N PRO A 87 -0.10 12.07 3.19
CA PRO A 87 -0.29 11.68 4.59
C PRO A 87 -1.68 11.05 4.77
N LEU A 88 -1.76 9.96 5.54
CA LEU A 88 -3.00 9.27 5.85
C LEU A 88 -3.08 8.94 7.35
N GLN A 89 -4.28 9.08 7.93
CA GLN A 89 -4.57 8.64 9.29
C GLN A 89 -5.54 7.46 9.27
N ILE A 90 -5.09 6.34 9.82
CA ILE A 90 -5.82 5.07 9.84
C ILE A 90 -6.54 4.93 11.17
N PHE A 91 -7.85 5.17 11.17
CA PHE A 91 -8.72 5.04 12.34
C PHE A 91 -9.74 3.92 12.23
N GLU A 92 -10.25 3.61 11.03
CA GLU A 92 -11.22 2.52 10.84
C GLU A 92 -10.62 1.15 11.18
N PHE A 93 -11.39 0.31 11.88
CA PHE A 93 -10.98 -1.03 12.29
C PHE A 93 -10.48 -1.89 11.10
N ARG A 94 -11.18 -1.90 9.97
CA ARG A 94 -10.78 -2.68 8.79
C ARG A 94 -9.39 -2.33 8.27
N TYR A 95 -9.05 -1.03 8.25
CA TYR A 95 -7.75 -0.57 7.79
C TYR A 95 -6.68 -0.70 8.86
N ARG A 96 -7.03 -0.66 10.16
CA ARG A 96 -6.12 -1.08 11.25
C ARG A 96 -5.70 -2.54 11.08
N VAL A 97 -6.62 -3.45 10.72
CA VAL A 97 -6.28 -4.86 10.40
C VAL A 97 -5.40 -4.94 9.15
N MET A 98 -5.74 -4.20 8.08
CA MET A 98 -4.90 -4.13 6.87
C MET A 98 -3.47 -3.69 7.18
N MET A 99 -3.28 -2.67 8.02
CA MET A 99 -1.95 -2.20 8.43
C MET A 99 -1.14 -3.27 9.17
N GLN A 100 -1.75 -4.11 10.01
CA GLN A 100 -1.02 -5.21 10.65
C GLN A 100 -0.53 -6.24 9.63
N THR A 101 -1.32 -6.54 8.59
CA THR A 101 -0.88 -7.39 7.46
C THR A 101 0.27 -6.74 6.70
N LEU A 102 0.18 -5.44 6.40
CA LEU A 102 1.21 -4.70 5.65
C LEU A 102 2.55 -4.60 6.39
N LEU A 103 2.51 -4.48 7.73
CA LEU A 103 3.71 -4.49 8.59
C LEU A 103 4.44 -5.85 8.62
N GLN A 104 3.82 -6.91 8.10
CA GLN A 104 4.38 -8.26 7.99
C GLN A 104 4.74 -8.64 6.54
N SER A 105 4.52 -7.72 5.59
CA SER A 105 4.75 -7.91 4.16
C SER A 105 5.43 -6.68 3.54
N ASP A 106 5.19 -6.40 2.27
CA ASP A 106 5.97 -5.44 1.47
C ASP A 106 5.59 -3.96 1.69
N LEU A 107 4.77 -3.63 2.72
CA LEU A 107 4.30 -2.26 2.99
C LEU A 107 3.58 -1.56 1.81
N ARG A 108 3.15 -2.31 0.79
CA ARG A 108 2.47 -1.83 -0.44
C ARG A 108 0.98 -2.15 -0.43
N PHE A 109 0.17 -1.16 -0.78
CA PHE A 109 -1.29 -1.30 -0.94
C PHE A 109 -1.78 -0.48 -2.14
N GLY A 110 -2.91 -0.83 -2.73
CA GLY A 110 -3.49 -0.09 -3.85
C GLY A 110 -4.40 1.04 -3.37
N VAL A 111 -4.16 2.27 -3.79
CA VAL A 111 -5.13 3.37 -3.64
C VAL A 111 -6.02 3.40 -4.88
N VAL A 112 -7.33 3.31 -4.68
CA VAL A 112 -8.35 3.46 -5.73
C VAL A 112 -9.27 4.63 -5.38
N TYR A 113 -9.60 5.45 -6.39
CA TYR A 113 -10.61 6.48 -6.20
C TYR A 113 -11.97 5.82 -5.95
N SER A 114 -12.70 6.30 -4.96
CA SER A 114 -14.08 5.89 -4.69
C SER A 114 -14.89 7.11 -4.29
N ASP A 115 -16.00 7.32 -4.98
CA ASP A 115 -16.99 8.31 -4.58
C ASP A 115 -17.91 7.71 -3.51
N ALA A 116 -18.09 8.44 -2.40
CA ALA A 116 -18.94 8.04 -1.29
C ALA A 116 -20.44 8.18 -1.61
N VAL A 117 -20.81 9.00 -2.61
CA VAL A 117 -22.22 9.26 -2.98
C VAL A 117 -22.75 8.18 -3.92
N SER A 118 -22.02 7.86 -4.99
CA SER A 118 -22.38 6.79 -5.92
C SER A 118 -21.97 5.38 -5.46
N GLY A 119 -21.04 5.27 -4.51
CA GLY A 119 -20.45 4.00 -4.09
C GLY A 119 -19.59 3.33 -5.17
N SER A 120 -19.30 4.03 -6.27
CA SER A 120 -18.51 3.51 -7.39
C SER A 120 -17.02 3.67 -7.12
N ALA A 121 -16.26 2.60 -7.33
CA ALA A 121 -14.80 2.59 -7.25
C ALA A 121 -14.20 2.55 -8.66
N ALA A 122 -13.13 3.31 -8.88
CA ALA A 122 -12.40 3.33 -10.13
C ALA A 122 -11.69 1.99 -10.39
N GLY A 123 -11.78 1.49 -11.62
CA GLY A 123 -11.07 0.27 -12.06
C GLY A 123 -9.57 0.45 -12.27
N ILE A 124 -9.01 1.64 -12.01
CA ILE A 124 -7.59 1.96 -12.09
C ILE A 124 -7.18 2.65 -10.79
N GLY A 125 -6.02 2.28 -10.26
CA GLY A 125 -5.42 2.87 -9.06
C GLY A 125 -3.91 3.06 -9.19
N CYS A 126 -3.29 3.47 -8.09
CA CYS A 126 -1.83 3.59 -7.95
C CYS A 126 -1.39 2.93 -6.65
N VAL A 127 -0.27 2.19 -6.68
CA VAL A 127 0.27 1.55 -5.48
C VAL A 127 0.86 2.61 -4.55
N GLY A 128 0.36 2.66 -3.32
CA GLY A 128 0.99 3.38 -2.23
C GLY A 128 1.97 2.47 -1.48
N GLU A 129 3.23 2.86 -1.43
CA GLU A 129 4.25 2.28 -0.53
C GLU A 129 4.34 3.13 0.74
N ILE A 130 4.31 2.50 1.91
CA ILE A 130 4.41 3.21 3.20
C ILE A 130 5.87 3.59 3.47
N VAL A 131 6.22 4.85 3.28
CA VAL A 131 7.59 5.37 3.50
C VAL A 131 7.86 5.78 4.96
N LYS A 132 6.80 6.04 5.74
CA LYS A 132 6.87 6.27 7.19
C LYS A 132 5.55 5.86 7.83
N HIS A 133 5.60 5.21 9.00
CA HIS A 133 4.42 4.97 9.84
C HIS A 133 4.72 5.23 11.32
N GLU A 134 3.69 5.59 12.06
CA GLU A 134 3.71 5.80 13.51
C GLU A 134 2.44 5.19 14.10
N ARG A 135 2.58 4.34 15.12
CA ARG A 135 1.44 3.79 15.86
C ARG A 135 1.07 4.78 16.95
N LEU A 136 -0.14 5.31 16.83
CA LEU A 136 -0.76 6.20 17.80
C LEU A 136 -1.31 5.37 18.98
N VAL A 137 -1.73 6.07 20.03
CA VAL A 137 -2.63 5.49 21.04
C VAL A 137 -3.91 4.96 20.35
N ASP A 138 -4.50 3.91 20.92
CA ASP A 138 -5.70 3.20 20.43
C ASP A 138 -5.49 2.36 19.13
N ASP A 139 -4.24 1.97 18.83
CA ASP A 139 -3.80 1.29 17.60
C ASP A 139 -4.22 1.96 16.29
N ARG A 140 -4.45 3.28 16.33
CA ARG A 140 -4.54 4.09 15.12
C ARG A 140 -3.14 4.23 14.52
N PHE A 141 -3.05 4.48 13.22
CA PHE A 141 -1.76 4.77 12.58
C PHE A 141 -1.79 6.15 11.94
N PHE A 142 -0.69 6.88 12.03
CA PHE A 142 -0.38 7.94 11.08
C PHE A 142 0.69 7.41 10.13
N LEU A 143 0.51 7.62 8.83
CA LEU A 143 1.47 7.17 7.83
C LEU A 143 1.65 8.19 6.72
N ILE A 144 2.83 8.16 6.11
CA ILE A 144 3.10 8.79 4.82
C ILE A 144 3.27 7.65 3.82
N CYS A 145 2.50 7.67 2.73
CA CYS A 145 2.74 6.79 1.60
C CYS A 145 3.15 7.57 0.35
N LYS A 146 3.93 6.91 -0.51
CA LYS A 146 4.39 7.40 -1.80
C LYS A 146 3.77 6.55 -2.90
N GLY A 147 3.25 7.19 -3.94
CA GLY A 147 2.77 6.53 -5.14
C GLY A 147 3.93 5.92 -5.93
N GLN A 148 3.73 4.68 -6.36
CA GLN A 148 4.62 3.93 -7.24
C GLN A 148 3.86 3.67 -8.55
N GLU A 149 3.80 2.44 -9.04
CA GLU A 149 3.20 2.12 -10.34
C GLU A 149 1.66 2.28 -10.34
N ARG A 150 1.09 2.51 -11.52
CA ARG A 150 -0.37 2.35 -11.73
C ARG A 150 -0.74 0.88 -11.94
N PHE A 151 -1.97 0.55 -11.57
CA PHE A 151 -2.54 -0.78 -11.77
C PHE A 151 -4.01 -0.70 -12.20
N ARG A 152 -4.49 -1.75 -12.86
CA ARG A 152 -5.91 -1.96 -13.16
C ARG A 152 -6.45 -3.09 -12.28
N VAL A 153 -7.64 -2.88 -11.72
CA VAL A 153 -8.38 -3.91 -11.00
C VAL A 153 -8.98 -4.87 -12.02
N THR A 154 -8.64 -6.15 -11.91
CA THR A 154 -9.20 -7.22 -12.77
C THR A 154 -10.36 -7.92 -12.06
N ASP A 155 -10.13 -8.44 -10.86
CA ASP A 155 -11.12 -9.19 -10.08
C ASP A 155 -11.05 -8.85 -8.59
N LEU A 156 -12.19 -8.85 -7.89
CA LEU A 156 -12.23 -8.67 -6.44
C LEU A 156 -12.20 -10.02 -5.72
N VAL A 157 -11.12 -10.32 -5.02
CA VAL A 157 -10.87 -11.62 -4.35
C VAL A 157 -11.55 -11.67 -2.98
N ARG A 158 -11.44 -10.60 -2.20
CA ARG A 158 -12.02 -10.51 -0.84
C ARG A 158 -12.59 -9.12 -0.59
N THR A 159 -13.66 -9.05 0.18
CA THR A 159 -14.34 -7.79 0.53
C THR A 159 -14.29 -7.45 2.02
N LYS A 160 -13.88 -8.40 2.86
CA LYS A 160 -13.84 -8.29 4.32
C LYS A 160 -12.53 -8.86 4.87
N PRO A 161 -11.94 -8.26 5.92
CA PRO A 161 -12.38 -7.01 6.56
C PRO A 161 -12.14 -5.77 5.69
N TYR A 162 -11.16 -5.82 4.78
CA TYR A 162 -10.87 -4.82 3.74
C TYR A 162 -10.94 -5.46 2.35
N LEU A 163 -10.85 -4.64 1.30
CA LEU A 163 -10.87 -5.10 -0.09
C LEU A 163 -9.50 -5.70 -0.48
N VAL A 164 -9.51 -6.81 -1.21
CA VAL A 164 -8.33 -7.39 -1.86
C VAL A 164 -8.71 -7.74 -3.29
N ALA A 165 -7.92 -7.32 -4.26
CA ALA A 165 -8.18 -7.54 -5.68
C ALA A 165 -6.98 -8.14 -6.40
N LYS A 166 -7.23 -8.89 -7.47
CA LYS A 166 -6.22 -9.18 -8.49
C LYS A 166 -6.05 -7.95 -9.37
N VAL A 167 -4.81 -7.56 -9.59
CA VAL A 167 -4.47 -6.37 -10.37
C VAL A 167 -3.47 -6.71 -11.48
N THR A 168 -3.57 -6.01 -12.61
CA THR A 168 -2.52 -5.97 -13.63
C THR A 168 -1.79 -4.63 -13.58
N TRP A 169 -0.48 -4.67 -13.80
CA TRP A 169 0.37 -3.47 -13.83
C TRP A 169 0.13 -2.65 -15.10
N LEU A 170 0.18 -1.32 -14.99
CA LEU A 170 0.14 -0.41 -16.13
C LEU A 170 1.50 0.26 -16.31
N GLU A 171 2.04 0.19 -17.53
CA GLU A 171 3.22 0.96 -17.91
C GLU A 171 2.91 2.46 -17.90
N ASP A 172 3.64 3.21 -17.08
CA ASP A 172 3.75 4.66 -17.20
C ASP A 172 4.72 5.01 -18.34
N ARG A 173 4.32 4.70 -19.59
CA ARG A 173 5.10 5.11 -20.76
C ARG A 173 5.22 6.63 -20.79
N PRO A 174 6.43 7.21 -20.67
CA PRO A 174 6.63 8.54 -21.19
C PRO A 174 6.41 8.48 -22.70
N SER A 175 5.53 9.32 -23.24
CA SER A 175 5.44 9.54 -24.68
C SER A 175 6.79 10.10 -25.13
N GLY A 176 7.60 9.25 -25.76
CA GLY A 176 8.98 9.57 -26.09
C GLY A 176 9.08 10.64 -27.16
N SER A 177 9.70 11.77 -26.80
CA SER A 177 10.49 12.64 -27.69
C SER A 177 9.96 12.83 -29.12
N GLU A 178 9.00 13.73 -29.27
CA GLU A 178 9.06 14.69 -30.38
C GLU A 178 9.28 16.07 -29.74
N GLU A 179 10.32 16.78 -30.19
CA GLU A 179 10.61 18.16 -29.76
C GLU A 179 9.66 19.15 -30.46
N GLU A 180 8.35 18.94 -30.31
CA GLU A 180 7.37 19.97 -30.64
C GLU A 180 7.27 20.98 -29.49
N SER A 181 7.44 22.25 -29.85
CA SER A 181 7.41 23.40 -28.93
C SER A 181 6.00 23.64 -28.39
N VAL A 182 5.63 22.94 -27.32
CA VAL A 182 4.35 23.15 -26.62
C VAL A 182 4.37 24.53 -25.93
N PRO A 183 3.43 25.45 -26.26
CA PRO A 183 3.37 26.77 -25.62
C PRO A 183 2.96 26.69 -24.13
N ASP A 184 3.32 27.72 -23.36
CA ASP A 184 3.29 27.81 -21.88
C ASP A 184 1.96 27.49 -21.14
N SER A 185 0.87 27.18 -21.84
CA SER A 185 -0.47 26.99 -21.25
C SER A 185 -0.64 25.68 -20.47
N VAL A 186 0.21 24.67 -20.68
CA VAL A 186 0.02 23.32 -20.08
C VAL A 186 0.48 23.24 -18.61
N LEU A 187 1.31 24.17 -18.14
CA LEU A 187 1.78 24.20 -16.74
C LEU A 187 0.72 24.65 -15.70
N VAL A 188 -0.48 25.07 -16.14
CA VAL A 188 -1.50 25.67 -15.27
C VAL A 188 -2.19 24.65 -14.34
N PHE A 189 -2.25 23.37 -14.68
CA PHE A 189 -3.02 22.39 -13.90
C PHE A 189 -2.38 21.95 -12.58
N ARG A 190 -1.12 22.28 -12.31
CA ARG A 190 -0.39 21.83 -11.11
C ARG A 190 -0.49 22.78 -9.89
N ARG A 191 -1.41 23.76 -9.92
CA ARG A 191 -1.45 24.87 -8.95
C ARG A 191 -2.81 25.16 -8.29
N LYS A 192 -3.79 24.25 -8.36
CA LYS A 192 -5.15 24.48 -7.81
C LYS A 192 -5.55 23.61 -6.61
N TYR A 193 -4.58 23.09 -5.86
CA TYR A 193 -4.78 22.44 -4.56
C TYR A 193 -3.58 22.66 -3.61
N ILE A 194 -3.29 23.93 -3.30
CA ILE A 194 -2.65 24.40 -2.05
C ILE A 194 -3.40 25.67 -1.65
#